data_AF-A0A1V5ME13-F1
#
_entry.id   AF-A0A1V5ME13-F1
#
_cell.length_a   1.000
_cell.length_b   1.000
_cell.length_c   1.000
_cell.angle_alpha   90.00
_cell.angle_beta   90.00
_cell.angle_gamma   90.00
#
_symmetry.space_group_name_H-M   'P 1'
#
loop_
_entity.id
_entity.type
_entity.pdbx_description
1 polymer ?
#
loop_
_entity_poly.entity_id
_entity_poly.type
_entity_poly.pdbx_seq_one_letter_code
_entity_poly.pdbx_strand_id
1 'polypeptide(L)' 'MEDHLLLGARLARQVRPGLEFFLQGENLLNENYEILSGYPMPGASFGIGINARF' A
#
# COMPACT_ATOMS: atom_id res chain seq x y z
N MET A 1 18.05 5.18 17.62
CA MET A 1 16.93 4.37 17.11
C MET A 1 16.37 5.22 16.00
N GLU A 2 16.46 4.78 14.76
CA GLU A 2 15.95 5.54 13.62
C GLU A 2 14.43 5.31 13.56
N ASP A 3 13.67 6.35 13.85
CA ASP A 3 12.22 6.34 13.76
C ASP A 3 11.84 6.41 12.28
N HIS A 4 11.49 5.26 11.74
CA HIS A 4 11.06 5.10 10.36
C HIS A 4 9.56 5.35 10.26
N LEU A 5 9.13 6.39 9.53
CA LEU A 5 7.72 6.74 9.41
C LEU A 5 7.17 6.22 8.10
N LEU A 6 6.37 5.16 8.17
CA LEU A 6 5.73 4.57 7.01
C LEU A 6 4.33 5.15 6.84
N LEU A 7 4.14 5.92 5.77
CA LEU A 7 2.82 6.44 5.39
C LEU A 7 2.19 5.48 4.37
N GLY A 8 1.09 4.85 4.76
CA GLY A 8 0.22 4.09 3.86
C GLY A 8 -1.10 4.81 3.63
N ALA A 9 -1.62 4.77 2.42
CA ALA A 9 -2.96 5.26 2.08
C ALA A 9 -3.74 4.20 1.31
N ARG A 10 -5.01 4.00 1.64
CA ARG A 10 -5.93 3.13 0.91
C ARG A 10 -7.20 3.88 0.55
N LEU A 11 -7.54 3.87 -0.73
CA LEU A 11 -8.74 4.46 -1.30
C LEU A 11 -9.58 3.32 -1.89
N ALA A 12 -10.76 3.08 -1.33
CA ALA A 12 -11.73 2.14 -1.89
C ALA A 12 -12.99 2.91 -2.30
N ARG A 13 -13.51 2.60 -3.48
CA ARG A 13 -14.76 3.17 -4.00
C ARG A 13 -15.64 2.05 -4.54
N GLN A 14 -16.82 1.93 -3.96
CA GLN A 14 -17.87 1.09 -4.49
C GLN A 14 -18.48 1.75 -5.73
N VAL A 15 -18.29 1.13 -6.89
CA VAL A 15 -18.83 1.64 -8.17
C VAL A 15 -20.23 1.09 -8.42
N ARG A 16 -20.47 -0.17 -8.04
CA ARG A 16 -21.79 -0.82 -8.10
C ARG A 16 -21.95 -1.81 -6.93
N PRO A 17 -23.17 -2.22 -6.57
CA PRO A 17 -23.36 -3.38 -5.71
C PRO A 17 -22.63 -4.58 -6.31
N GLY A 18 -21.67 -5.15 -5.56
CA GLY A 18 -20.82 -6.25 -6.03
C GLY A 18 -19.59 -5.84 -6.86
N LEU A 19 -19.32 -4.53 -7.06
CA LEU A 19 -18.10 -4.07 -7.74
C LEU A 19 -17.45 -2.90 -6.99
N GLU A 20 -16.33 -3.19 -6.34
CA GLU A 20 -15.52 -2.24 -5.61
C GLU A 20 -14.15 -2.10 -6.27
N PHE A 21 -13.72 -0.86 -6.49
CA PHE A 21 -12.36 -0.56 -6.93
C PHE A 21 -11.58 -0.08 -5.73
N PHE A 22 -10.36 -0.57 -5.56
CA PHE A 22 -9.47 -0.11 -4.51
C PHE A 22 -8.09 0.21 -5.06
N LEU A 23 -7.48 1.21 -4.46
CA LEU A 23 -6.13 1.66 -4.69
C LEU A 23 -5.46 1.74 -3.33
N GLN A 24 -4.30 1.13 -3.19
CA GLN A 24 -3.49 1.16 -1.98
C GLN A 24 -2.08 1.62 -2.34
N GLY A 25 -1.52 2.48 -1.51
CA GLY A 25 -0.13 2.90 -1.54
C GLY A 25 0.48 2.60 -0.18
N GLU A 26 1.63 1.95 -0.18
CA GLU A 26 2.44 1.64 0.98
C GLU A 26 3.77 2.35 0.85
N ASN A 27 4.33 2.78 1.98
CA ASN A 27 5.60 3.49 2.03
C ASN A 27 5.63 4.73 1.10
N LEU A 28 4.58 5.56 1.15
CA LEU A 28 4.46 6.79 0.35
C LEU A 28 5.59 7.81 0.61
N LEU A 29 6.22 7.72 1.78
CA LEU A 29 7.40 8.52 2.15
C LEU A 29 8.68 8.03 1.47
N ASN A 30 8.60 6.93 0.70
CA ASN A 30 9.70 6.28 0.00
C ASN A 30 10.90 6.03 0.92
N GLU A 31 10.60 5.62 2.14
CA GLU A 31 11.62 5.41 3.16
C GLU A 31 12.31 4.09 2.89
N ASN A 32 13.63 4.12 2.74
CA ASN A 32 14.42 2.90 2.67
C ASN A 32 14.68 2.44 4.10
N TYR A 33 13.87 1.49 4.54
CA TYR A 33 14.03 0.86 5.85
C TYR A 33 14.27 -0.63 5.67
N GLU A 34 15.11 -1.18 6.54
CA GLU A 34 15.38 -2.61 6.61
C GLU A 34 14.74 -3.14 7.89
N ILE A 35 13.70 -3.96 7.76
CA ILE A 35 13.12 -4.67 8.93
C ILE A 35 14.10 -5.75 9.43
N LEU A 36 14.84 -6.35 8.50
CA LEU A 36 15.92 -7.30 8.76
C LEU A 36 17.18 -6.83 8.03
N SER A 37 18.33 -6.85 8.71
CA SER A 37 19.62 -6.58 8.10
C SER A 37 19.85 -7.47 6.87
N GLY A 38 20.01 -6.84 5.70
CA GLY A 38 20.26 -7.53 4.43
C GLY A 38 19.00 -7.81 3.62
N TYR A 39 17.83 -7.34 4.06
CA TYR A 39 16.58 -7.43 3.30
C TYR A 39 15.99 -6.04 3.07
N PRO A 40 16.43 -5.30 2.04
CA PRO A 40 15.87 -4.01 1.70
C PRO A 40 14.40 -4.21 1.31
N MET A 41 13.50 -3.63 2.10
CA MET A 41 12.10 -3.58 1.70
C MET A 41 11.98 -2.70 0.45
N PRO A 42 11.12 -3.06 -0.51
CA PRO A 42 10.82 -2.18 -1.63
C PRO A 42 10.32 -0.84 -1.09
N GLY A 43 10.73 0.25 -1.73
CA GLY A 43 10.37 1.63 -1.38
C GLY A 43 8.87 1.90 -1.54
N ALA A 44 8.49 3.03 -2.13
CA ALA A 44 7.08 3.33 -2.38
C ALA A 44 6.44 2.25 -3.29
N SER A 45 5.43 1.55 -2.76
CA SER A 45 4.73 0.48 -3.45
C SER A 45 3.26 0.85 -3.63
N PHE A 46 2.74 0.70 -4.86
CA PHE A 46 1.36 1.03 -5.18
C PHE A 46 0.67 -0.19 -5.78
N GLY A 47 -0.51 -0.52 -5.25
CA GLY A 47 -1.38 -1.57 -5.73
C GLY A 47 -2.73 -1.01 -6.13
N ILE A 48 -3.27 -1.46 -7.25
CA ILE A 48 -4.66 -1.22 -7.63
C ILE A 48 -5.35 -2.58 -7.80
N GLY A 49 -6.63 -2.64 -7.46
CA GLY A 49 -7.39 -3.86 -7.56
C GLY A 49 -8.88 -3.61 -7.71
N ILE A 50 -9.56 -4.65 -8.17
CA ILE A 50 -11.01 -4.65 -8.38
C ILE A 50 -11.54 -5.86 -7.64
N ASN A 51 -12.50 -5.62 -6.76
CA ASN A 51 -13.24 -6.66 -6.06
C ASN A 51 -14.60 -6.79 -6.74
N ALA A 52 -14.81 -7.92 -7.42
CA ALA A 52 -16.08 -8.30 -8.01
C ALA A 52 -16.68 -9.45 -7.19
N ARG A 53 -17.87 -9.23 -6.63
CA ARG A 53 -18.70 -10.25 -5.99
C ARG A 53 -19.90 -10.53 -6.89
N PHE A 54 -20.01 -11.77 -7.36
CA PHE A 54 -21.11 -12.32 -8.15
C PHE A 54 -22.06 -13.12 -7.26
#